data_AF-A0A1H8P736-F1
#
_entry.id   AF-A0A1H8P736-F1
#
_cell.length_a   1.000
_cell.length_b   1.000
_cell.length_c   1.000
_cell.angle_alpha   90.00
_cell.angle_beta   90.00
_cell.angle_gamma   90.00
#
_symmetry.space_group_name_H-M   'P 1'
#
loop_
_entity.id
_entity.type
_entity.pdbx_description
1 polymer ?
#
loop_
_entity_poly.entity_id
_entity_poly.type
_entity_poly.pdbx_seq_one_letter_code
_entity_poly.pdbx_strand_id
1 'polypeptide(L)'
;MNLNSHRPRRQSPVLQNRTIIPNDMVTSHPEQFSFYPGAIHAHWHATANAKGFDITGRILDRYHLALRCHACSHVHASRIYTVMSVQPQCPACMLARLQRDAEAAGVTHLRRDPEHRQYSFYRASCGHDVRRQHEIIRRVAAGVTDLRCETCHAATEAREARKRGWMLVGPDPEGDPNYRLYAHADGCGAQQRIARVNMRTGRFECSCCGEGWAASRSYLYAMSFTLANGRDLVKLGYSRDPESRLLHQLRIARTMPCEILRVVEMASGHQAIRTEKGLHTELRETHPDAVVDPLLYRGQIRVRSEIYDATLTPLILSMLDGIETQAAAA
;
A
#
# COMPACT_ATOMS: atom_id res chain seq x y z
N MET A 1 65.11 -5.48 13.42
CA MET A 1 63.82 -4.89 12.99
C MET A 1 63.05 -6.04 12.33
N ASN A 2 61.94 -6.58 12.80
CA ASN A 2 60.82 -6.07 13.60
C ASN A 2 60.34 -7.14 14.60
N LEU A 3 60.01 -6.70 15.81
CA LEU A 3 59.37 -7.49 16.85
C LEU A 3 57.85 -7.52 16.61
N ASN A 4 57.30 -8.71 16.37
CA ASN A 4 55.87 -8.95 16.31
C ASN A 4 55.27 -8.88 17.72
N SER A 5 54.46 -7.85 17.99
CA SER A 5 53.70 -7.70 19.23
C SER A 5 52.26 -8.21 19.03
N HIS A 6 51.98 -9.39 19.57
CA HIS A 6 50.63 -9.91 19.74
C HIS A 6 49.87 -9.09 20.81
N ARG A 7 48.83 -8.36 20.39
CA ARG A 7 47.79 -7.86 21.30
C ARG A 7 46.68 -8.92 21.44
N PRO A 8 46.30 -9.33 22.66
CA PRO A 8 45.17 -10.23 22.84
C PRO A 8 43.84 -9.50 22.58
N ARG A 9 42.96 -10.17 21.81
CA ARG A 9 41.54 -9.78 21.64
C ARG A 9 40.88 -9.75 23.01
N ARG A 10 40.41 -8.57 23.45
CA ARG A 10 39.49 -8.44 24.58
C ARG A 10 38.21 -9.22 24.24
N GLN A 11 38.00 -10.32 24.96
CA GLN A 11 36.73 -11.00 25.02
C GLN A 11 35.69 -10.00 25.55
N SER A 12 34.70 -9.71 24.72
CA SER A 12 33.54 -8.92 25.13
C SER A 12 32.74 -9.76 26.13
N PRO A 13 32.40 -9.24 27.31
CA PRO A 13 31.64 -9.99 28.28
C PRO A 13 30.23 -10.22 27.74
N VAL A 14 29.83 -11.49 27.78
CA VAL A 14 28.49 -12.02 27.62
C VAL A 14 27.48 -11.08 28.29
N LEU A 15 26.68 -10.39 27.48
CA LEU A 15 25.50 -9.66 27.94
C LEU A 15 24.51 -10.68 28.47
N GLN A 16 24.58 -10.90 29.78
CA GLN A 16 23.63 -11.67 30.55
C GLN A 16 22.21 -11.11 30.31
N ASN A 17 21.32 -12.02 29.94
CA ASN A 17 19.86 -11.93 29.94
C ASN A 17 19.28 -10.60 30.45
N ARG A 18 18.94 -9.71 29.51
CA ARG A 18 17.84 -8.76 29.74
C ARG A 18 16.56 -9.57 29.79
N THR A 19 16.10 -9.88 31.00
CA THR A 19 14.70 -10.27 31.22
C THR A 19 13.85 -9.09 30.77
N ILE A 20 13.35 -9.17 29.53
CA ILE A 20 12.27 -8.33 29.04
C ILE A 20 11.07 -8.73 29.91
N ILE A 21 10.77 -7.94 30.94
CA ILE A 21 9.54 -8.12 31.71
C ILE A 21 8.40 -7.88 30.70
N PRO A 22 7.56 -8.89 30.40
CA PRO A 22 6.48 -8.71 29.45
C PRO A 22 5.55 -7.61 29.95
N ASN A 23 5.03 -6.82 29.03
CA ASN A 23 4.06 -5.75 29.30
C ASN A 23 2.66 -6.29 29.68
N ASP A 24 2.60 -7.57 30.09
CA ASP A 24 1.42 -8.40 30.34
C ASP A 24 1.14 -8.60 31.85
N MET A 25 1.43 -7.60 32.69
CA MET A 25 0.79 -7.56 34.02
C MET A 25 -0.60 -6.93 33.89
N VAL A 26 -1.49 -7.67 33.21
CA VAL A 26 -2.90 -7.28 32.99
C VAL A 26 -3.79 -7.63 34.19
N THR A 27 -3.34 -8.46 35.13
CA THR A 27 -4.12 -8.78 36.33
C THR A 27 -3.21 -9.13 37.50
N SER A 28 -2.68 -8.12 38.19
CA SER A 28 -2.04 -8.36 39.49
C SER A 28 -2.82 -7.65 40.60
N HIS A 29 -3.33 -8.44 41.54
CA HIS A 29 -3.77 -7.95 42.84
C HIS A 29 -2.58 -7.32 43.58
N PRO A 30 -2.80 -6.33 44.46
CA PRO A 30 -1.72 -5.70 45.24
C PRO A 30 -0.81 -6.71 45.98
N GLU A 31 -1.32 -7.91 46.27
CA GLU A 31 -0.61 -9.01 46.93
C GLU A 31 0.47 -9.71 46.09
N GLN A 32 0.55 -9.45 44.77
CA GLN A 32 1.49 -10.15 43.88
C GLN A 32 2.86 -9.47 43.75
N PHE A 33 3.04 -8.30 44.35
CA PHE A 33 4.29 -7.55 44.22
C PHE A 33 5.16 -7.69 45.46
N SER A 34 6.43 -8.07 45.28
CA SER A 34 7.42 -8.02 46.35
C SER A 34 7.67 -6.57 46.77
N PHE A 35 7.43 -6.27 48.05
CA PHE A 35 7.71 -4.95 48.62
C PHE A 35 9.21 -4.63 48.59
N TYR A 36 9.54 -3.41 48.19
CA TYR A 36 10.90 -2.90 48.22
C TYR A 36 11.05 -1.92 49.40
N PRO A 37 12.01 -2.12 50.31
CA PRO A 37 12.18 -1.24 51.47
C PRO A 37 12.64 0.16 51.05
N GLY A 38 12.10 1.18 51.72
CA GLY A 38 12.57 2.56 51.61
C GLY A 38 11.45 3.58 51.61
N ALA A 39 11.81 4.83 51.90
CA ALA A 39 10.85 5.92 52.02
C ALA A 39 10.17 6.25 50.69
N ILE A 40 8.88 6.57 50.74
CA ILE A 40 8.13 7.17 49.64
C ILE A 40 8.08 8.66 49.95
N HIS A 41 8.66 9.47 49.08
CA HIS A 41 8.79 10.91 49.34
C HIS A 41 7.43 11.60 49.23
N ALA A 42 7.16 12.59 50.10
CA ALA A 42 5.88 13.31 50.12
C ALA A 42 5.52 13.94 48.77
N HIS A 43 6.51 14.46 48.03
CA HIS A 43 6.27 15.04 46.70
C HIS A 43 5.83 13.99 45.65
N TRP A 44 6.21 12.71 45.81
CA TRP A 44 5.69 11.63 44.94
C TRP A 44 4.22 11.36 45.24
N HIS A 45 3.84 11.31 46.53
CA HIS A 45 2.44 11.17 46.92
C HIS A 45 1.58 12.30 46.37
N ALA A 46 2.00 13.56 46.54
CA ALA A 46 1.29 14.72 46.03
C ALA A 46 1.14 14.66 44.49
N THR A 47 2.22 14.29 43.78
CA THR A 47 2.20 14.19 42.30
C THR A 47 1.29 13.06 41.82
N ALA A 48 1.34 11.88 42.45
CA ALA A 48 0.47 10.77 42.11
C ALA A 48 -1.01 11.11 42.37
N ASN A 49 -1.30 11.74 43.52
CA ASN A 49 -2.65 12.10 43.90
C ASN A 49 -3.26 13.14 42.95
N ALA A 50 -2.49 14.17 42.57
CA ALA A 50 -2.90 15.15 41.56
C ALA A 50 -3.18 14.51 40.19
N LYS A 51 -2.58 13.35 39.89
CA LYS A 51 -2.81 12.58 38.66
C LYS A 51 -3.88 11.51 38.81
N GLY A 52 -4.57 11.41 39.94
CA GLY A 52 -5.66 10.46 40.18
C GLY A 52 -5.23 9.09 40.70
N PHE A 53 -4.10 9.02 41.41
CA PHE A 53 -3.54 7.77 41.95
C PHE A 53 -3.04 7.93 43.39
N ASP A 54 -3.18 6.88 44.20
CA ASP A 54 -2.45 6.75 45.47
C ASP A 54 -1.25 5.84 45.31
N ILE A 55 -0.11 6.20 45.94
CA ILE A 55 1.02 5.29 46.07
C ILE A 55 0.77 4.39 47.29
N THR A 56 0.68 3.08 47.08
CA THR A 56 0.45 2.10 48.16
C THR A 56 1.73 1.44 48.65
N GLY A 57 2.83 1.58 47.90
CA GLY A 57 4.13 0.99 48.28
C GLY A 57 5.19 1.17 47.20
N ARG A 58 6.44 0.93 47.57
CA ARG A 58 7.52 0.64 46.60
C ARG A 58 7.56 -0.86 46.39
N ILE A 59 7.71 -1.28 45.14
CA ILE A 59 7.61 -2.69 44.75
C ILE A 59 8.69 -3.02 43.73
N LEU A 60 9.01 -4.31 43.56
CA LEU A 60 9.98 -4.85 42.59
C LEU A 60 11.43 -4.39 42.81
N ASP A 61 11.69 -3.09 42.71
CA ASP A 61 13.00 -2.46 42.89
C ASP A 61 12.86 -0.99 43.34
N ARG A 62 13.99 -0.28 43.40
CA ARG A 62 14.03 1.12 43.83
C ARG A 62 13.31 2.11 42.90
N TYR A 63 12.89 1.70 41.71
CA TYR A 63 12.30 2.56 40.68
C TYR A 63 10.80 2.33 40.46
N HIS A 64 10.20 1.30 41.06
CA HIS A 64 8.78 1.00 40.85
C HIS A 64 7.93 1.31 42.08
N LEU A 65 6.76 1.88 41.82
CA LEU A 65 5.71 2.21 42.77
C LEU A 65 4.47 1.39 42.44
N ALA A 66 3.78 0.92 43.48
CA ALA A 66 2.42 0.42 43.37
C ALA A 66 1.46 1.61 43.37
N LEU A 67 0.73 1.80 42.27
CA LEU A 67 -0.26 2.86 42.11
C LEU A 67 -1.67 2.30 42.15
N ARG A 68 -2.47 2.77 43.10
CA ARG A 68 -3.91 2.52 43.17
C ARG A 68 -4.66 3.62 42.43
N CYS A 69 -5.43 3.26 41.41
CA CYS A 69 -6.24 4.22 40.65
C CYS A 69 -7.46 4.69 41.46
N HIS A 70 -7.73 6.00 41.51
CA HIS A 70 -8.92 6.52 42.18
C HIS A 70 -10.23 6.12 41.48
N ALA A 71 -10.20 5.92 40.16
CA ALA A 71 -11.41 5.64 39.37
C ALA A 71 -11.88 4.18 39.45
N CYS A 72 -10.97 3.20 39.56
CA CYS A 72 -11.32 1.77 39.56
C CYS A 72 -10.66 0.97 40.69
N SER A 73 -9.92 1.62 41.59
CA SER A 73 -9.18 1.00 42.71
C SER A 73 -8.14 -0.04 42.32
N HIS A 74 -7.93 -0.30 41.03
CA HIS A 74 -6.91 -1.24 40.55
C HIS A 74 -5.51 -0.76 40.92
N VAL A 75 -4.70 -1.69 41.42
CA VAL A 75 -3.30 -1.47 41.79
C VAL A 75 -2.41 -2.01 40.68
N HIS A 76 -1.48 -1.19 40.21
CA HIS A 76 -0.53 -1.59 39.16
C HIS A 76 0.86 -1.03 39.43
N ALA A 77 1.88 -1.67 38.84
CA ALA A 77 3.24 -1.18 38.91
C ALA A 77 3.47 -0.03 37.92
N SER A 78 4.13 1.03 38.39
CA SER A 78 4.55 2.15 37.56
C SER A 78 5.93 2.62 37.97
N ARG A 79 6.74 3.06 37.00
CA ARG A 79 8.05 3.64 37.32
C ARG A 79 7.88 5.02 37.92
N ILE A 80 8.71 5.36 38.91
CA ILE A 80 8.75 6.69 39.54
C ILE A 80 8.87 7.77 38.46
N TYR A 81 9.76 7.58 37.48
CA TYR A 81 9.90 8.53 36.38
C TYR A 81 8.59 8.76 35.60
N THR A 82 7.78 7.72 35.37
CA THR A 82 6.47 7.84 34.70
C THR A 82 5.52 8.70 35.53
N VAL A 83 5.45 8.47 36.84
CA VAL A 83 4.65 9.29 37.77
C VAL A 83 5.09 10.74 37.76
N MET A 84 6.40 11.01 37.69
CA MET A 84 6.91 12.37 37.75
C MET A 84 6.80 13.12 36.43
N SER A 85 6.97 12.46 35.28
CA SER A 85 7.10 13.13 33.97
C SER A 85 5.83 13.17 33.13
N VAL A 86 4.96 12.17 33.23
CA VAL A 86 3.79 12.01 32.33
C VAL A 86 2.55 11.60 33.12
N GLN A 87 1.39 11.51 32.46
CA GLN A 87 0.17 10.98 33.06
C GLN A 87 0.19 9.44 33.04
N PRO A 88 0.26 8.74 34.19
CA PRO A 88 0.17 7.29 34.21
C PRO A 88 -1.20 6.83 33.70
N GLN A 89 -1.22 5.74 32.95
CA GLN A 89 -2.46 5.12 32.49
C GLN A 89 -2.72 3.86 33.32
N CYS A 90 -3.89 3.79 33.96
CA CYS A 90 -4.31 2.58 34.65
C CYS A 90 -4.61 1.46 33.63
N PRO A 91 -3.96 0.29 33.70
CA PRO A 91 -4.21 -0.82 32.78
C PRO A 91 -5.67 -1.30 32.80
N ALA A 92 -6.29 -1.39 33.97
CA ALA A 92 -7.69 -1.80 34.11
C ALA A 92 -8.66 -0.80 33.46
N CYS A 93 -8.49 0.52 33.71
CA CYS A 93 -9.31 1.53 33.04
C CYS A 93 -9.11 1.54 31.53
N MET A 94 -7.87 1.30 31.06
CA MET A 94 -7.58 1.18 29.63
C MET A 94 -8.31 -0.01 29.02
N LEU A 95 -8.23 -1.20 29.62
CA LEU A 95 -8.94 -2.39 29.16
C LEU A 95 -10.45 -2.19 29.15
N ALA A 96 -11.01 -1.65 30.23
CA ALA A 96 -12.43 -1.33 30.30
C ALA A 96 -12.86 -0.32 29.20
N ARG A 97 -11.99 0.64 28.87
CA ARG A 97 -12.23 1.56 27.73
C ARG A 97 -12.19 0.82 26.40
N LEU A 98 -11.21 -0.04 26.16
CA LEU A 98 -11.12 -0.82 24.92
C LEU A 98 -12.33 -1.74 24.74
N GLN A 99 -12.83 -2.32 25.83
CA GLN A 99 -14.02 -3.14 25.81
C GLN A 99 -15.28 -2.31 25.47
N ARG A 100 -15.46 -1.13 26.09
CA ARG A 100 -16.55 -0.22 25.72
C ARG A 100 -16.47 0.26 24.28
N ASP A 101 -15.29 0.65 23.82
CA ASP A 101 -15.05 1.07 22.42
C ASP A 101 -15.38 -0.10 21.47
N ALA A 102 -15.06 -1.35 21.83
CA ALA A 102 -15.39 -2.53 21.04
C ALA A 102 -16.91 -2.80 21.00
N GLU A 103 -17.58 -2.80 22.16
CA GLU A 103 -19.02 -3.00 22.27
C GLU A 103 -19.79 -1.96 21.45
N ALA A 104 -19.41 -0.68 21.55
CA ALA A 104 -20.00 0.40 20.76
C ALA A 104 -19.72 0.27 19.26
N ALA A 105 -18.58 -0.32 18.88
CA ALA A 105 -18.25 -0.64 17.49
C ALA A 105 -18.90 -1.94 16.98
N GLY A 106 -19.72 -2.63 17.78
CA GLY A 106 -20.37 -3.89 17.41
C GLY A 106 -19.40 -5.07 17.29
N VAL A 107 -18.28 -5.05 18.03
CA VAL A 107 -17.28 -6.12 18.06
C VAL A 107 -16.94 -6.53 19.49
N THR A 108 -16.41 -7.74 19.67
CA THR A 108 -15.95 -8.20 20.99
C THR A 108 -14.44 -8.00 21.09
N HIS A 109 -13.95 -7.28 22.11
CA HIS A 109 -12.51 -7.24 22.41
C HIS A 109 -12.06 -8.60 22.94
N LEU A 110 -10.98 -9.15 22.36
CA LEU A 110 -10.46 -10.47 22.75
C LEU A 110 -9.24 -10.34 23.64
N ARG A 111 -8.21 -9.64 23.15
CA ARG A 111 -6.95 -9.42 23.85
C ARG A 111 -6.18 -8.28 23.22
N ARG A 112 -5.25 -7.71 23.99
CA ARG A 112 -4.25 -6.79 23.43
C ARG A 112 -3.24 -7.54 22.59
N ASP A 113 -2.66 -6.84 21.63
CA ASP A 113 -1.52 -7.35 20.89
C ASP A 113 -0.26 -7.26 21.78
N PRO A 114 0.43 -8.38 22.06
CA PRO A 114 1.60 -8.38 22.95
C PRO A 114 2.81 -7.66 22.35
N GLU A 115 2.91 -7.62 21.02
CA GLU A 115 4.03 -7.00 20.31
C GLU A 115 3.76 -5.51 20.02
N HIS A 116 2.48 -5.15 19.88
CA HIS A 116 2.09 -3.80 19.50
C HIS A 116 1.05 -3.18 20.44
N ARG A 117 1.52 -2.33 21.35
CA ARG A 117 0.70 -1.68 22.40
C ARG A 117 -0.55 -0.93 21.92
N GLN A 118 -0.57 -0.46 20.67
CA GLN A 118 -1.67 0.28 20.03
C GLN A 118 -2.70 -0.61 19.33
N TYR A 119 -2.47 -1.92 19.32
CA TYR A 119 -3.29 -2.89 18.61
C TYR A 119 -3.97 -3.86 19.59
N SER A 120 -5.06 -4.44 19.13
CA SER A 120 -5.76 -5.53 19.80
C SER A 120 -6.42 -6.44 18.79
N PHE A 121 -6.76 -7.63 19.25
CA PHE A 121 -7.57 -8.61 18.53
C PHE A 121 -9.02 -8.47 18.96
N TYR A 122 -9.91 -8.48 17.99
CA TYR A 122 -11.36 -8.35 18.17
C TYR A 122 -12.08 -9.43 17.39
N ARG A 123 -13.25 -9.86 17.85
CA ARG A 123 -14.17 -10.68 17.05
C ARG A 123 -15.18 -9.78 16.36
N ALA A 124 -15.17 -9.79 15.03
CA ALA A 124 -16.14 -9.07 14.23
C ALA A 124 -17.51 -9.76 14.27
N SER A 125 -18.58 -9.03 13.92
CA SER A 125 -19.95 -9.54 13.84
C SER A 125 -20.11 -10.70 12.85
N CYS A 126 -19.23 -10.80 11.85
CA CYS A 126 -19.16 -11.93 10.93
C CYS A 126 -18.48 -13.19 11.51
N GLY A 127 -18.10 -13.18 12.78
CA GLY A 127 -17.47 -14.29 13.49
C GLY A 127 -15.94 -14.37 13.36
N HIS A 128 -15.33 -13.57 12.48
CA HIS A 128 -13.88 -13.60 12.26
C HIS A 128 -13.10 -12.74 13.25
N ASP A 129 -11.92 -13.22 13.63
CA ASP A 129 -10.97 -12.45 14.43
C ASP A 129 -10.23 -11.42 13.54
N VAL A 130 -10.18 -10.17 13.99
CA VAL A 130 -9.53 -9.06 13.30
C VAL A 130 -8.54 -8.37 14.22
N ARG A 131 -7.36 -8.07 13.67
CA ARG A 131 -6.34 -7.27 14.34
C ARG A 131 -6.49 -5.81 13.93
N ARG A 132 -6.71 -4.90 14.89
CA ARG A 132 -6.94 -3.47 14.60
C ARG A 132 -6.28 -2.55 15.62
N GLN A 133 -5.93 -1.37 15.15
CA GLN A 133 -5.52 -0.27 16.02
C GLN A 133 -6.70 0.19 16.87
N HIS A 134 -6.42 0.62 18.10
CA HIS A 134 -7.43 1.16 19.02
C HIS A 134 -8.15 2.38 18.45
N GLU A 135 -7.43 3.24 17.72
CA GLU A 135 -8.01 4.44 17.10
C GLU A 135 -9.08 4.09 16.05
N ILE A 136 -8.83 3.07 15.22
CA ILE A 136 -9.81 2.62 14.22
C ILE A 136 -11.09 2.14 14.90
N ILE A 137 -10.99 1.32 15.96
CA ILE A 137 -12.17 0.84 16.68
C ILE A 137 -12.93 2.01 17.32
N ARG A 138 -12.23 3.00 17.88
CA ARG A 138 -12.88 4.21 18.40
C ARG A 138 -13.62 5.00 17.30
N ARG A 139 -13.05 5.10 16.10
CA ARG A 139 -13.71 5.75 14.96
C ARG A 139 -14.94 4.97 14.49
N VAL A 140 -14.90 3.63 14.53
CA VAL A 140 -16.07 2.78 14.24
C VAL A 140 -17.15 2.97 15.30
N ALA A 141 -16.79 2.97 16.58
CA ALA A 141 -17.72 3.23 17.68
C ALA A 141 -18.40 4.60 17.57
N ALA A 142 -17.70 5.59 17.03
CA ALA A 142 -18.23 6.93 16.78
C ALA A 142 -19.02 7.06 15.45
N GLY A 143 -19.17 5.97 14.68
CA GLY A 143 -19.85 5.99 13.37
C GLY A 143 -19.10 6.74 12.27
N VAL A 144 -17.81 7.04 12.47
CA VAL A 144 -16.98 7.80 11.50
C VAL A 144 -16.50 6.93 10.36
N THR A 145 -16.37 5.61 10.58
CA THR A 145 -15.92 4.65 9.57
C THR A 145 -16.50 3.27 9.85
N ASP A 146 -16.64 2.46 8.82
CA ASP A 146 -16.98 1.05 8.97
C ASP A 146 -15.76 0.20 9.33
N LEU A 147 -16.02 -0.93 9.99
CA LEU A 147 -15.01 -1.95 10.23
C LEU A 147 -14.96 -2.94 9.07
N ARG A 148 -13.86 -2.95 8.32
CA ARG A 148 -13.60 -4.00 7.32
C ARG A 148 -13.03 -5.26 7.97
N CYS A 149 -13.67 -6.41 7.72
CA CYS A 149 -13.09 -7.74 7.98
C CYS A 149 -12.35 -8.23 6.73
N GLU A 150 -11.06 -8.55 6.84
CA GLU A 150 -10.27 -8.98 5.66
C GLU A 150 -10.72 -10.34 5.11
N THR A 151 -11.20 -11.25 5.96
CA THR A 151 -11.70 -12.56 5.52
C THR A 151 -12.99 -12.42 4.71
N CYS A 152 -13.97 -11.66 5.22
CA CYS A 152 -15.21 -11.40 4.49
C CYS A 152 -14.96 -10.58 3.21
N HIS A 153 -13.99 -9.67 3.27
CA HIS A 153 -13.60 -8.89 2.11
C HIS A 153 -13.02 -9.79 1.01
N ALA A 154 -12.04 -10.64 1.34
CA ALA A 154 -11.46 -11.60 0.40
C ALA A 154 -12.51 -12.56 -0.17
N ALA A 155 -13.43 -13.06 0.66
CA ALA A 155 -14.53 -13.90 0.21
C ALA A 155 -15.48 -13.16 -0.77
N THR A 156 -15.70 -11.87 -0.54
CA THR A 156 -16.50 -11.02 -1.44
C THR A 156 -15.79 -10.83 -2.78
N GLU A 157 -14.49 -10.50 -2.79
CA GLU A 157 -13.71 -10.37 -4.02
C GLU A 157 -13.70 -11.67 -4.83
N ALA A 158 -13.49 -12.81 -4.16
CA ALA A 158 -13.55 -14.12 -4.81
C ALA A 158 -14.95 -14.47 -5.35
N ARG A 159 -16.02 -13.98 -4.72
CA ARG A 159 -17.40 -14.17 -5.21
C ARG A 159 -17.70 -13.25 -6.40
N GLU A 160 -17.24 -12.00 -6.36
CA GLU A 160 -17.36 -11.05 -7.48
C GLU A 160 -16.66 -11.59 -8.73
N ALA A 161 -15.45 -12.15 -8.57
CA ALA A 161 -14.73 -12.81 -9.65
C ALA A 161 -15.52 -14.00 -10.21
N ARG A 162 -15.96 -14.93 -9.35
CA ARG A 162 -16.69 -16.14 -9.77
C ARG A 162 -17.99 -15.81 -10.49
N LYS A 163 -18.72 -14.78 -10.05
CA LYS A 163 -19.95 -14.32 -10.72
C LYS A 163 -19.72 -13.92 -12.18
N ARG A 164 -18.47 -13.63 -12.56
CA ARG A 164 -18.08 -13.18 -13.89
C ARG A 164 -17.27 -14.22 -14.65
N GLY A 165 -17.16 -15.44 -14.13
CA GLY A 165 -16.35 -16.51 -14.73
C GLY A 165 -14.84 -16.38 -14.51
N TRP A 166 -14.44 -15.64 -13.46
CA TRP A 166 -13.05 -15.46 -13.08
C TRP A 166 -12.76 -16.07 -11.70
N MET A 167 -11.53 -16.53 -11.51
CA MET A 167 -11.02 -16.97 -10.22
C MET A 167 -9.95 -15.99 -9.73
N LEU A 168 -10.10 -15.50 -8.49
CA LEU A 168 -9.06 -14.70 -7.83
C LEU A 168 -7.87 -15.60 -7.51
N VAL A 169 -6.72 -15.34 -8.14
CA VAL A 169 -5.48 -16.09 -7.93
C VAL A 169 -4.72 -15.53 -6.73
N GLY A 170 -4.64 -14.20 -6.62
CA GLY A 170 -3.87 -13.59 -5.55
C GLY A 170 -3.69 -12.07 -5.66
N PRO A 171 -2.75 -11.51 -4.88
CA PRO A 171 -2.39 -10.10 -4.96
C PRO A 171 -1.83 -9.76 -6.34
N ASP A 172 -1.74 -8.46 -6.63
CA ASP A 172 -1.11 -8.00 -7.84
C ASP A 172 0.40 -8.33 -7.85
N PRO A 173 0.96 -8.98 -8.89
CA PRO A 173 2.38 -9.29 -8.96
C PRO A 173 3.29 -8.05 -8.96
N GLU A 174 2.76 -6.89 -9.37
CA GLU A 174 3.46 -5.61 -9.37
C GLU A 174 3.23 -4.81 -8.07
N GLY A 175 2.50 -5.38 -7.11
CA GLY A 175 2.29 -4.77 -5.80
C GLY A 175 1.24 -3.65 -5.76
N ASP A 176 0.49 -3.37 -6.84
CA ASP A 176 -0.54 -2.34 -6.81
C ASP A 176 -1.80 -2.86 -6.06
N PRO A 177 -2.18 -2.25 -4.93
CA PRO A 177 -3.34 -2.68 -4.15
C PRO A 177 -4.69 -2.47 -4.85
N ASN A 178 -4.74 -1.68 -5.93
CA ASN A 178 -5.92 -1.47 -6.76
C ASN A 178 -6.13 -2.58 -7.79
N TYR A 179 -5.14 -3.45 -7.97
CA TYR A 179 -5.18 -4.59 -8.87
C TYR A 179 -5.13 -5.91 -8.09
N ARG A 180 -5.52 -6.96 -8.79
CA ARG A 180 -5.40 -8.35 -8.37
C ARG A 180 -5.11 -9.20 -9.60
N LEU A 181 -4.50 -10.36 -9.37
CA LEU A 181 -4.32 -11.37 -10.41
C LEU A 181 -5.55 -12.29 -10.43
N TYR A 182 -6.15 -12.46 -11.60
CA TYR A 182 -7.28 -13.36 -11.82
C TYR A 182 -6.99 -14.33 -12.95
N ALA A 183 -7.55 -15.53 -12.89
CA ALA A 183 -7.57 -16.52 -13.96
C ALA A 183 -8.96 -16.59 -14.60
N HIS A 184 -9.02 -16.69 -15.93
CA HIS A 184 -10.28 -16.80 -16.68
C HIS A 184 -10.84 -18.22 -16.58
N ALA A 185 -11.48 -18.53 -15.45
CA ALA A 185 -11.88 -19.88 -15.07
C ALA A 185 -12.93 -20.49 -16.00
N ASP A 186 -13.89 -19.69 -16.47
CA ASP A 186 -14.98 -20.17 -17.35
C ASP A 186 -14.59 -20.12 -18.85
N GLY A 187 -13.35 -19.74 -19.16
CA GLY A 187 -12.87 -19.58 -20.53
C GLY A 187 -11.48 -20.16 -20.74
N CYS A 188 -10.59 -19.39 -21.34
CA CYS A 188 -9.27 -19.87 -21.77
C CYS A 188 -8.25 -20.14 -20.65
N GLY A 189 -8.59 -19.93 -19.37
CA GLY A 189 -7.69 -20.11 -18.24
C GLY A 189 -6.58 -19.06 -18.09
N ALA A 190 -6.46 -18.12 -19.03
CA ALA A 190 -5.40 -17.10 -19.00
C ALA A 190 -5.47 -16.26 -17.72
N GLN A 191 -4.29 -15.94 -17.20
CA GLN A 191 -4.15 -15.05 -16.05
C GLN A 191 -3.95 -13.61 -16.52
N GLN A 192 -4.64 -12.67 -15.88
CA GLN A 192 -4.44 -11.26 -16.12
C GLN A 192 -4.66 -10.41 -14.88
N ARG A 193 -3.95 -9.28 -14.85
CA ARG A 193 -4.13 -8.24 -13.85
C ARG A 193 -5.41 -7.48 -14.18
N ILE A 194 -6.33 -7.41 -13.23
CA ILE A 194 -7.58 -6.68 -13.41
C ILE A 194 -7.75 -5.72 -12.23
N ALA A 195 -8.05 -4.47 -12.54
CA ALA A 195 -8.38 -3.49 -11.51
C ALA A 195 -9.60 -3.96 -10.73
N ARG A 196 -9.56 -3.87 -9.41
CA ARG A 196 -10.64 -4.33 -8.52
C ARG A 196 -11.98 -3.68 -8.85
N VAL A 197 -11.95 -2.39 -9.20
CA VAL A 197 -13.15 -1.66 -9.65
C VAL A 197 -13.71 -2.20 -10.98
N ASN A 198 -12.85 -2.62 -11.90
CA ASN A 198 -13.27 -3.22 -13.17
C ASN A 198 -13.85 -4.61 -12.93
N MET A 199 -13.23 -5.42 -12.07
CA MET A 199 -13.80 -6.72 -11.66
C MET A 199 -15.20 -6.54 -11.07
N ARG A 200 -15.40 -5.57 -10.18
CA ARG A 200 -16.73 -5.30 -9.61
C ARG A 200 -17.74 -4.81 -10.67
N THR A 201 -17.35 -3.90 -11.54
CA THR A 201 -18.26 -3.28 -12.54
C THR A 201 -18.46 -4.11 -13.81
N GLY A 202 -17.57 -5.06 -14.12
CA GLY A 202 -17.60 -5.84 -15.37
C GLY A 202 -16.96 -5.14 -16.57
N ARG A 203 -16.25 -4.03 -16.36
CA ARG A 203 -15.66 -3.23 -17.43
C ARG A 203 -14.27 -3.75 -17.80
N PHE A 204 -14.21 -4.98 -18.28
CA PHE A 204 -12.99 -5.65 -18.72
C PHE A 204 -13.35 -6.89 -19.55
N GLU A 205 -12.38 -7.41 -20.28
CA GLU A 205 -12.49 -8.65 -21.05
C GLU A 205 -11.23 -9.49 -20.86
N CYS A 206 -11.29 -10.77 -21.24
CA CYS A 206 -10.10 -11.62 -21.27
C CYS A 206 -9.17 -11.16 -22.40
N SER A 207 -7.91 -10.83 -22.10
CA SER A 207 -6.92 -10.48 -23.13
C SER A 207 -6.63 -11.58 -24.15
N CYS A 208 -6.97 -12.84 -23.87
CA CYS A 208 -6.67 -14.01 -24.70
C CYS A 208 -7.85 -14.48 -25.56
N CYS A 209 -9.08 -14.49 -25.02
CA CYS A 209 -10.27 -14.97 -25.75
C CYS A 209 -11.45 -13.98 -25.72
N GLY A 210 -11.23 -12.75 -25.25
CA GLY A 210 -12.23 -11.69 -25.37
C GLY A 210 -12.46 -11.31 -26.83
N GLU A 211 -13.65 -10.82 -27.13
CA GLU A 211 -14.03 -10.41 -28.49
C GLU A 211 -13.88 -8.90 -28.72
N GLY A 212 -13.67 -8.12 -27.67
CA GLY A 212 -13.53 -6.68 -27.77
C GLY A 212 -12.11 -6.23 -28.01
N TRP A 213 -11.97 -4.90 -27.98
CA TRP A 213 -10.80 -4.18 -28.47
C TRP A 213 -9.51 -4.50 -27.70
N ALA A 214 -9.63 -4.89 -26.43
CA ALA A 214 -8.48 -5.21 -25.59
C ALA A 214 -7.85 -6.58 -25.90
N ALA A 215 -8.63 -7.51 -26.47
CA ALA A 215 -8.20 -8.87 -26.76
C ALA A 215 -7.83 -9.07 -28.24
N SER A 216 -8.42 -8.26 -29.12
CA SER A 216 -8.07 -8.23 -30.55
C SER A 216 -6.61 -7.83 -30.76
N ARG A 217 -6.00 -8.32 -31.85
CA ARG A 217 -4.71 -7.84 -32.36
C ARG A 217 -4.72 -6.31 -32.47
N SER A 218 -3.59 -5.71 -32.15
CA SER A 218 -3.38 -4.27 -32.17
C SER A 218 -1.96 -3.98 -32.59
N TYR A 219 -1.66 -2.71 -32.87
CA TYR A 219 -0.34 -2.30 -33.33
C TYR A 219 0.17 -1.14 -32.48
N LEU A 220 1.46 -1.16 -32.16
CA LEU A 220 2.21 0.04 -31.81
C LEU A 220 2.62 0.76 -33.10
N TYR A 221 2.68 2.09 -33.06
CA TYR A 221 3.12 2.87 -34.21
C TYR A 221 3.93 4.10 -33.82
N ALA A 222 4.77 4.52 -34.76
CA ALA A 222 5.33 5.87 -34.81
C ALA A 222 4.81 6.57 -36.07
N MET A 223 4.33 7.81 -35.94
CA MET A 223 3.84 8.64 -37.04
C MET A 223 4.50 10.01 -36.99
N SER A 224 4.89 10.54 -38.15
CA SER A 224 5.41 11.92 -38.24
C SER A 224 4.33 12.89 -38.74
N PHE A 225 4.46 14.15 -38.34
CA PHE A 225 3.62 15.25 -38.78
C PHE A 225 4.49 16.49 -38.99
N THR A 226 4.26 17.22 -40.09
CA THR A 226 4.83 18.55 -40.30
C THR A 226 3.76 19.60 -40.08
N LEU A 227 3.91 20.43 -39.05
CA LEU A 227 2.99 21.52 -38.74
C LEU A 227 3.08 22.63 -39.80
N ALA A 228 2.07 23.51 -39.83
CA ALA A 228 2.01 24.64 -40.77
C ALA A 228 3.18 25.64 -40.61
N ASN A 229 3.81 25.67 -39.43
CA ASN A 229 5.01 26.47 -39.17
C ASN A 229 6.32 25.77 -39.57
N GLY A 230 6.25 24.61 -40.24
CA GLY A 230 7.41 23.83 -40.67
C GLY A 230 8.06 22.98 -39.58
N ARG A 231 7.48 22.94 -38.36
CA ARG A 231 8.01 22.10 -37.28
C ARG A 231 7.58 20.65 -37.48
N ASP A 232 8.55 19.74 -37.42
CA ASP A 232 8.29 18.30 -37.45
C ASP A 232 8.10 17.72 -36.05
N LEU A 233 7.14 16.81 -35.95
CA LEU A 233 6.73 16.15 -34.71
C LEU A 233 6.58 14.65 -34.95
N VAL A 234 6.77 13.87 -33.89
CA VAL A 234 6.52 12.43 -33.90
C VAL A 234 5.51 12.04 -32.83
N LYS A 235 4.55 11.20 -33.20
CA LYS A 235 3.62 10.55 -32.29
C LYS A 235 4.00 9.09 -32.13
N LEU A 236 4.20 8.68 -30.88
CA LEU A 236 4.13 7.27 -30.47
C LEU A 236 2.71 6.99 -29.95
N GLY A 237 2.17 5.84 -30.30
CA GLY A 237 0.86 5.41 -29.82
C GLY A 237 0.51 3.99 -30.27
N TYR A 238 -0.74 3.60 -30.04
CA TYR A 238 -1.26 2.30 -30.46
C TYR A 238 -2.66 2.39 -31.08
N SER A 239 -2.99 1.46 -31.96
CA SER A 239 -4.29 1.36 -32.65
C SER A 239 -4.47 -0.04 -33.24
N ARG A 240 -5.72 -0.46 -33.44
CA ARG A 240 -6.02 -1.63 -34.29
C ARG A 240 -5.77 -1.37 -35.78
N ASP A 241 -5.84 -0.10 -36.18
CA ASP A 241 -5.69 0.33 -37.57
C ASP A 241 -4.90 1.66 -37.55
N PRO A 242 -3.57 1.60 -37.70
CA PRO A 242 -2.72 2.78 -37.75
C PRO A 242 -3.04 3.71 -38.94
N GLU A 243 -3.40 3.17 -40.11
CA GLU A 243 -3.72 3.97 -41.29
C GLU A 243 -4.98 4.82 -41.07
N SER A 244 -6.07 4.18 -40.63
CA SER A 244 -7.30 4.91 -40.32
C SER A 244 -7.10 5.90 -39.18
N ARG A 245 -6.27 5.54 -38.18
CA ARG A 245 -5.90 6.44 -37.08
C ARG A 245 -5.19 7.69 -37.61
N LEU A 246 -4.21 7.55 -38.50
CA LEU A 246 -3.50 8.67 -39.10
C LEU A 246 -4.45 9.53 -39.95
N LEU A 247 -5.09 8.92 -40.94
CA LEU A 247 -5.76 9.64 -42.03
C LEU A 247 -7.12 10.23 -41.65
N HIS A 248 -7.86 9.57 -40.75
CA HIS A 248 -9.23 9.94 -40.41
C HIS A 248 -9.40 10.49 -38.99
N GLN A 249 -8.52 10.10 -38.05
CA GLN A 249 -8.70 10.47 -36.64
C GLN A 249 -7.73 11.56 -36.18
N LEU A 250 -6.46 11.50 -36.59
CA LEU A 250 -5.42 12.43 -36.13
C LEU A 250 -5.22 13.62 -37.07
N ARG A 251 -5.13 13.38 -38.38
CA ARG A 251 -4.92 14.44 -39.38
C ARG A 251 -6.16 15.33 -39.50
N ILE A 252 -5.98 16.64 -39.34
CA ILE A 252 -7.06 17.63 -39.54
C ILE A 252 -7.10 18.10 -40.99
N ALA A 253 -6.01 18.70 -41.47
CA ALA A 253 -5.92 19.18 -42.85
C ALA A 253 -5.42 18.06 -43.76
N ARG A 254 -6.14 17.79 -44.86
CA ARG A 254 -5.75 16.75 -45.84
C ARG A 254 -4.40 17.01 -46.50
N THR A 255 -3.99 18.28 -46.56
CA THR A 255 -2.73 18.74 -47.14
C THR A 255 -1.56 18.70 -46.15
N MET A 256 -1.81 18.44 -44.87
CA MET A 256 -0.73 18.34 -43.87
C MET A 256 0.14 17.13 -44.19
N PRO A 257 1.47 17.31 -44.36
CA PRO A 257 2.39 16.20 -44.50
C PRO A 257 2.37 15.34 -43.24
N CYS A 258 2.13 14.05 -43.42
CA CYS A 258 2.18 13.06 -42.37
C CYS A 258 2.41 11.68 -42.94
N GLU A 259 3.11 10.82 -42.21
CA GLU A 259 3.42 9.45 -42.62
C GLU A 259 3.48 8.52 -41.40
N ILE A 260 3.28 7.23 -41.67
CA ILE A 260 3.56 6.18 -40.70
C ILE A 260 5.01 5.79 -40.87
N LEU A 261 5.81 6.00 -39.83
CA LEU A 261 7.24 5.68 -39.84
C LEU A 261 7.47 4.20 -39.53
N ARG A 262 6.69 3.65 -38.59
CA ARG A 262 6.84 2.27 -38.13
C ARG A 262 5.54 1.74 -37.55
N VAL A 263 5.31 0.46 -37.76
CA VAL A 263 4.23 -0.32 -37.15
C VAL A 263 4.83 -1.61 -36.59
N VAL A 264 4.46 -1.97 -35.37
CA VAL A 264 4.82 -3.24 -34.73
C VAL A 264 3.54 -3.93 -34.28
N GLU A 265 3.35 -5.17 -34.71
CA GLU A 265 2.19 -5.98 -34.34
C GLU A 265 2.27 -6.45 -32.89
N MET A 266 1.15 -6.38 -32.18
CA MET A 266 0.99 -6.81 -30.80
C MET A 266 -0.08 -7.88 -30.72
N ALA A 267 0.13 -8.90 -29.88
CA ALA A 267 -0.79 -10.02 -29.75
C ALA A 267 -2.19 -9.59 -29.30
N SER A 268 -2.29 -8.51 -28.51
CA SER A 268 -3.56 -7.94 -28.07
C SER A 268 -3.47 -6.42 -27.84
N GLY A 269 -4.61 -5.73 -27.90
CA GLY A 269 -4.73 -4.33 -27.50
C GLY A 269 -4.29 -4.07 -26.06
N HIS A 270 -4.51 -5.02 -25.14
CA HIS A 270 -4.05 -4.92 -23.76
C HIS A 270 -2.52 -4.86 -23.68
N GLN A 271 -1.83 -5.74 -24.42
CA GLN A 271 -0.38 -5.73 -24.49
C GLN A 271 0.12 -4.43 -25.13
N ALA A 272 -0.52 -3.97 -26.21
CA ALA A 272 -0.17 -2.72 -26.88
C ALA A 272 -0.27 -1.51 -25.92
N ILE A 273 -1.36 -1.37 -25.16
CA ILE A 273 -1.54 -0.30 -24.16
C ILE A 273 -0.46 -0.33 -23.11
N ARG A 274 -0.17 -1.51 -22.56
CA ARG A 274 0.79 -1.65 -21.47
C ARG A 274 2.19 -1.29 -21.93
N THR A 275 2.60 -1.79 -23.09
CA THR A 275 3.90 -1.50 -23.69
C THR A 275 4.01 -0.01 -24.04
N GLU A 276 2.99 0.57 -24.69
CA GLU A 276 2.96 1.99 -25.04
C GLU A 276 3.09 2.90 -23.81
N LYS A 277 2.36 2.62 -22.72
CA LYS A 277 2.49 3.37 -21.47
C LYS A 277 3.90 3.27 -20.88
N GLY A 278 4.51 2.10 -20.93
CA GLY A 278 5.89 1.87 -20.48
C GLY A 278 6.87 2.76 -21.26
N LEU A 279 6.78 2.74 -22.60
CA LEU A 279 7.60 3.59 -23.47
C LEU A 279 7.40 5.08 -23.16
N HIS A 280 6.15 5.52 -22.96
CA HIS A 280 5.89 6.91 -22.63
C HIS A 280 6.41 7.33 -21.26
N THR A 281 6.37 6.45 -20.27
CA THR A 281 7.01 6.72 -18.97
C THR A 281 8.51 6.90 -19.14
N GLU A 282 9.17 5.96 -19.82
CA GLU A 282 10.61 6.02 -20.08
C GLU A 282 11.00 7.30 -20.85
N LEU A 283 10.29 7.63 -21.93
CA LEU A 283 10.56 8.83 -22.73
C LEU A 283 10.36 10.13 -21.92
N ARG A 284 9.34 10.20 -21.06
CA ARG A 284 9.10 11.40 -20.23
C ARG A 284 10.14 11.55 -19.12
N GLU A 285 10.62 10.44 -18.57
CA GLU A 285 11.65 10.45 -17.53
C GLU A 285 13.03 10.79 -18.09
N THR A 286 13.36 10.26 -19.27
CA THR A 286 14.69 10.42 -19.89
C THR A 286 14.81 11.67 -20.76
N HIS A 287 13.72 12.12 -21.39
CA HIS A 287 13.71 13.24 -22.34
C HIS A 287 12.51 14.18 -22.10
N PRO A 288 12.37 14.78 -20.90
CA PRO A 288 11.24 15.64 -20.57
C PRO A 288 11.11 16.86 -21.50
N ASP A 289 12.23 17.43 -21.94
CA ASP A 289 12.26 18.63 -22.80
C ASP A 289 11.77 18.38 -24.23
N ALA A 290 11.76 17.11 -24.66
CA ALA A 290 11.29 16.73 -25.99
C ALA A 290 9.77 16.50 -26.02
N VAL A 291 9.07 16.55 -24.88
CA VAL A 291 7.62 16.46 -24.81
C VAL A 291 7.02 17.79 -25.30
N VAL A 292 6.24 17.75 -26.38
CA VAL A 292 5.70 18.98 -26.97
C VAL A 292 4.43 19.42 -26.25
N ASP A 293 4.39 20.69 -25.85
CA ASP A 293 3.20 21.33 -25.27
C ASP A 293 2.00 21.24 -26.25
N PRO A 294 0.85 20.70 -25.82
CA PRO A 294 -0.37 20.66 -26.61
C PRO A 294 -0.78 21.99 -27.26
N LEU A 295 -0.47 23.13 -26.63
CA LEU A 295 -0.77 24.45 -27.19
C LEU A 295 -0.10 24.70 -28.54
N LEU A 296 1.03 24.04 -28.82
CA LEU A 296 1.81 24.24 -30.05
C LEU A 296 1.23 23.53 -31.28
N TYR A 297 0.46 22.47 -31.09
CA TYR A 297 -0.14 21.68 -32.20
C TYR A 297 -1.67 21.61 -32.17
N ARG A 298 -2.31 22.16 -31.14
CA ARG A 298 -3.77 22.18 -31.03
C ARG A 298 -4.39 22.87 -32.25
N GLY A 299 -5.39 22.22 -32.83
CA GLY A 299 -6.06 22.71 -34.05
C GLY A 299 -5.39 22.30 -35.36
N GLN A 300 -4.18 21.71 -35.31
CA GLN A 300 -3.50 21.12 -36.47
C GLN A 300 -3.53 19.59 -36.45
N ILE A 301 -3.43 18.98 -35.25
CA ILE A 301 -3.53 17.53 -35.04
C ILE A 301 -4.58 17.24 -33.94
N ARG A 302 -5.43 16.22 -34.14
CA ARG A 302 -6.46 15.77 -33.18
C ARG A 302 -5.90 14.82 -32.13
N VAL A 303 -5.02 15.32 -31.28
CA VAL A 303 -4.46 14.57 -30.15
C VAL A 303 -4.25 15.50 -28.95
N ARG A 304 -4.16 14.94 -27.74
CA ARG A 304 -3.99 15.70 -26.50
C ARG A 304 -2.60 15.56 -25.87
N SER A 305 -1.86 14.51 -26.22
CA SER A 305 -0.62 14.12 -25.55
C SER A 305 0.19 13.18 -26.44
N GLU A 306 1.35 12.75 -25.92
CA GLU A 306 2.21 11.72 -26.55
C GLU A 306 2.76 12.18 -27.92
N ILE A 307 2.99 13.49 -28.00
CA ILE A 307 3.67 14.13 -29.13
C ILE A 307 5.05 14.56 -28.64
N TYR A 308 6.05 14.19 -29.42
CA TYR A 308 7.44 14.47 -29.16
C TYR A 308 8.05 15.27 -30.31
N ASP A 309 9.11 15.98 -30.01
CA ASP A 309 9.94 16.62 -31.01
C ASP A 309 10.55 15.58 -31.95
N ALA A 310 10.68 15.91 -33.24
CA ALA A 310 11.18 14.98 -34.26
C ALA A 310 12.60 14.48 -33.98
N THR A 311 13.38 15.17 -33.15
CA THR A 311 14.69 14.71 -32.67
C THR A 311 14.64 13.36 -31.96
N LEU A 312 13.51 12.98 -31.35
CA LEU A 312 13.34 11.66 -30.71
C LEU A 312 12.96 10.54 -31.67
N THR A 313 12.74 10.82 -32.96
CA THR A 313 12.32 9.81 -33.93
C THR A 313 13.25 8.59 -33.95
N PRO A 314 14.59 8.73 -34.07
CA PRO A 314 15.48 7.56 -34.12
C PRO A 314 15.40 6.69 -32.86
N LEU A 315 15.26 7.31 -31.69
CA LEU A 315 15.12 6.59 -30.42
C LEU A 315 13.80 5.82 -30.37
N ILE A 316 12.68 6.48 -30.70
CA ILE A 316 11.36 5.84 -30.71
C ILE A 316 11.34 4.64 -31.66
N LEU A 317 11.92 4.78 -32.86
CA LEU A 317 12.03 3.69 -33.82
C LEU A 317 12.86 2.52 -33.27
N SER A 318 14.01 2.81 -32.66
CA SER A 318 14.86 1.79 -32.01
C SER A 318 14.12 1.04 -30.89
N MET A 319 13.34 1.74 -30.06
CA MET A 319 12.53 1.10 -29.01
C MET A 319 11.47 0.16 -29.60
N LEU A 320 10.81 0.57 -30.69
CA LEU A 320 9.83 -0.27 -31.40
C LEU A 320 10.48 -1.50 -32.02
N ASP A 321 11.64 -1.36 -32.66
CA ASP A 321 12.38 -2.48 -33.23
C ASP A 321 12.86 -3.47 -32.15
N GLY A 322 13.25 -2.95 -30.98
CA GLY A 322 13.56 -3.77 -29.81
C GLY A 322 12.38 -4.62 -29.35
N ILE A 323 11.16 -4.08 -29.35
CA ILE A 323 9.93 -4.80 -29.00
C ILE A 323 9.62 -5.89 -30.03
N GLU A 324 9.72 -5.58 -31.32
CA GLU A 324 9.45 -6.56 -32.39
C GLU A 324 10.44 -7.74 -32.31
N THR A 325 11.72 -7.45 -32.04
CA THR A 325 12.76 -8.48 -31.87
C THR A 325 12.48 -9.37 -30.67
N GLN A 326 12.05 -8.80 -29.54
CA GLN A 326 11.68 -9.56 -28.35
C GLN A 326 10.44 -10.44 -28.58
N ALA A 327 9.45 -9.93 -29.31
CA ALA A 327 8.25 -10.68 -29.65
C ALA A 327 8.54 -11.86 -30.60
N ALA A 328 9.49 -11.71 -31.53
CA ALA A 328 9.91 -12.77 -32.44
C ALA A 328 10.75 -13.87 -31.74
N ALA A 329 11.35 -13.57 -30.59
CA ALA A 329 12.19 -14.50 -29.83
C ALA A 329 11.44 -15.31 -28.75
N ALA A 330 10.17 -14.98 -28.49
CA ALA A 330 9.33 -15.57 -27.44
C ALA A 330 8.39 -16.66 -27.99
#